data_AF-A0A8X8YUU9-F1
#
_entry.id   AF-A0A8X8YUU9-F1
#
_cell.length_a   1.000
_cell.length_b   1.000
_cell.length_c   1.000
_cell.angle_alpha   90.00
_cell.angle_beta   90.00
_cell.angle_gamma   90.00
#
_symmetry.space_group_name_H-M   'P 1'
#
loop_
_entity.id
_entity.type
_entity.pdbx_description
1 polymer ?
#
loop_
_entity_poly.entity_id
_entity_poly.type
_entity_poly.pdbx_seq_one_letter_code
_entity_poly.pdbx_strand_id
1 'polypeptide(L)' 'MSGFTQDWEPVVIRKRAPTSAARKDEKAVNAARRAGAEIETVRKATAGSNRAASSSTSLNTRKLGEDTENLTHEKR' A
#
# COMPACT_ATOMS: atom_id res chain seq x y z
N MET A 1 6.35 -41.42 -38.00
CA MET A 1 6.38 -40.11 -37.35
C MET A 1 6.58 -40.34 -35.87
N SER A 2 7.81 -40.13 -35.37
CA SER A 2 8.15 -40.40 -33.96
C SER A 2 7.73 -39.21 -33.12
N GLY A 3 6.74 -39.42 -32.24
CA GLY A 3 6.24 -38.40 -31.34
C GLY A 3 7.22 -38.12 -30.21
N PHE A 4 7.55 -36.85 -30.01
CA PHE A 4 8.30 -36.38 -28.84
C PHE A 4 7.39 -36.54 -27.61
N THR A 5 7.77 -37.36 -26.64
CA THR A 5 7.09 -37.44 -25.34
C THR A 5 7.73 -36.40 -24.41
N GLN A 6 6.91 -35.57 -23.78
CA GLN A 6 7.37 -34.49 -22.90
C GLN A 6 7.47 -35.03 -21.47
N ASP A 7 8.69 -35.27 -21.00
CA ASP A 7 9.01 -36.01 -19.76
C ASP A 7 8.96 -35.17 -18.46
N TRP A 8 8.31 -34.01 -18.45
CA TRP A 8 8.24 -33.15 -17.26
C TRP A 8 6.82 -32.64 -16.99
N GLU A 9 6.48 -32.62 -15.71
CA GLU A 9 5.19 -32.15 -15.20
C GLU A 9 5.10 -30.62 -15.30
N PRO A 10 4.00 -30.03 -15.81
CA PRO A 10 3.93 -28.60 -16.07
C PRO A 10 3.94 -27.77 -14.78
N VAL A 11 4.98 -26.96 -14.61
CA VAL A 11 5.09 -26.02 -13.48
C VAL A 11 4.20 -24.80 -13.72
N VAL A 12 3.13 -24.67 -12.94
CA VAL A 12 2.22 -23.53 -13.01
C VAL A 12 2.71 -22.40 -12.09
N ILE A 13 3.36 -21.39 -12.67
CA ILE A 13 3.75 -20.17 -11.93
C ILE A 13 2.53 -19.25 -11.81
N ARG A 14 2.00 -19.10 -10.59
CA ARG A 14 0.88 -18.19 -10.32
C ARG A 14 1.39 -16.78 -10.04
N LYS A 15 0.87 -15.80 -10.78
CA LYS A 15 1.13 -14.39 -10.50
C LYS A 15 0.28 -13.93 -9.33
N ARG A 16 0.92 -13.46 -8.25
CA ARG A 16 0.21 -12.96 -7.07
C ARG A 16 -0.60 -11.71 -7.43
N ALA A 17 -1.81 -11.62 -6.91
CA ALA A 17 -2.64 -10.43 -7.08
C ALA A 17 -1.91 -9.19 -6.52
N PRO A 18 -2.01 -8.03 -7.20
CA PRO A 18 -1.36 -6.81 -6.74
C PRO A 18 -1.93 -6.36 -5.39
N THR A 19 -1.05 -6.03 -4.46
CA THR A 19 -1.39 -5.50 -3.14
C THR A 19 -1.92 -4.08 -3.24
N SER A 20 -2.55 -3.57 -2.17
CA SER A 20 -3.03 -2.19 -2.12
C SER A 20 -1.91 -1.16 -2.31
N ALA A 21 -0.71 -1.43 -1.80
CA ALA A 21 0.47 -0.60 -2.01
C ALA A 21 0.86 -0.56 -3.51
N ALA A 22 0.85 -1.70 -4.19
CA ALA A 22 1.17 -1.77 -5.62
C ALA A 22 0.15 -1.03 -6.51
N ARG A 23 -1.12 -0.92 -6.09
CA ARG A 23 -2.14 -0.15 -6.82
C ARG A 23 -1.95 1.37 -6.71
N LYS A 24 -1.31 1.83 -5.62
CA LYS A 24 -1.03 3.24 -5.37
C LYS A 24 0.33 3.69 -5.91
N ASP A 25 1.11 2.75 -6.45
CA ASP A 25 2.39 3.04 -7.06
C ASP A 25 2.24 3.99 -8.26
N GLU A 26 3.17 4.93 -8.41
CA GLU A 26 3.08 5.98 -9.43
C GLU A 26 3.02 5.41 -10.85
N LYS A 27 3.75 4.33 -11.11
CA LYS A 27 3.73 3.65 -12.41
C LYS A 27 2.34 3.07 -12.70
N ALA A 28 1.72 2.45 -11.71
CA ALA A 28 0.38 1.88 -11.85
C ALA A 28 -0.68 2.96 -12.08
N VAL A 29 -0.61 4.06 -11.32
CA VAL A 29 -1.53 5.22 -11.46
C VAL A 29 -1.36 5.88 -12.83
N ASN A 30 -0.12 6.09 -13.29
CA ASN A 30 0.15 6.68 -14.60
C ASN A 30 -0.29 5.78 -15.76
N ALA A 31 -0.12 4.47 -15.63
CA ALA A 31 -0.62 3.51 -16.62
C ALA A 31 -2.16 3.55 -16.70
N ALA A 32 -2.85 3.56 -15.56
CA ALA A 32 -4.31 3.70 -15.50
C ALA A 32 -4.79 5.00 -16.15
N ARG A 33 -4.10 6.12 -15.88
CA ARG A 33 -4.43 7.44 -16.47
C ARG A 33 -4.33 7.43 -17.99
N ARG A 34 -3.27 6.81 -18.52
CA ARG A 34 -3.06 6.69 -19.98
C ARG A 34 -4.07 5.75 -20.63
N ALA A 35 -4.51 4.72 -19.93
CA ALA A 35 -5.50 3.77 -20.41
C ALA A 35 -6.95 4.31 -20.34
N GLY A 36 -7.16 5.51 -19.78
CA GLY A 36 -8.51 6.04 -19.53
C GLY A 36 -9.30 5.27 -18.48
N ALA A 37 -8.61 4.50 -17.63
CA ALA A 37 -9.23 3.78 -16.53
C ALA A 37 -9.62 4.73 -15.40
N GLU A 38 -10.64 4.35 -14.63
CA GLU A 38 -11.06 5.10 -13.45
C GLU A 38 -9.98 5.10 -12.37
N ILE A 39 -9.68 6.28 -11.81
CA ILE A 39 -8.72 6.47 -10.73
C ILE A 39 -9.45 7.08 -9.55
N GLU A 40 -9.53 6.33 -8.47
CA GLU A 40 -10.03 6.82 -7.20
C GLU A 40 -9.07 7.90 -6.65
N THR A 41 -9.61 9.06 -6.29
CA THR A 41 -8.86 10.14 -5.66
C THR A 41 -9.46 10.46 -4.29
N VAL A 42 -8.61 10.52 -3.28
CA VAL A 42 -9.03 10.80 -1.89
C VAL A 42 -8.26 12.00 -1.37
N ARG A 43 -9.00 13.00 -0.89
CA ARG A 43 -8.40 14.17 -0.22
C ARG A 43 -7.86 13.75 1.15
N LYS A 44 -6.60 14.11 1.45
CA LYS A 44 -6.01 13.87 2.77
C LYS A 44 -6.77 14.64 3.86
N ALA A 45 -6.88 14.09 5.06
CA ALA A 45 -7.64 14.67 6.17
C ALA A 45 -7.21 16.11 6.53
N THR A 46 -5.93 16.43 6.41
CA THR A 46 -5.36 17.76 6.71
C THR A 46 -5.12 18.61 5.46
N ALA A 47 -5.65 18.21 4.30
CA ALA A 47 -5.42 18.91 3.04
C ALA A 47 -6.00 20.33 3.07
N GLY A 48 -5.21 21.32 2.61
CA GLY A 48 -5.59 22.74 2.61
C GLY A 48 -5.13 23.51 3.85
N SER A 49 -4.31 22.91 4.71
CA SER A 49 -3.65 23.57 5.84
C SER A 49 -2.15 23.71 5.60
N ASN A 50 -1.54 24.78 6.11
CA ASN A 50 -0.09 25.04 6.09
C ASN A 50 0.62 24.57 7.38
N ARG A 51 -0.01 23.70 8.14
CA ARG A 51 0.50 23.22 9.42
C ARG A 51 1.83 22.48 9.23
N ALA A 52 2.88 22.91 9.92
CA ALA A 52 4.22 22.33 9.78
C ALA A 52 4.25 20.86 10.17
N ALA A 53 5.06 20.03 9.52
CA ALA A 53 5.15 18.60 9.81
C ALA A 53 5.51 18.30 11.29
N SER A 54 6.29 19.17 11.92
CA SER A 54 6.66 19.09 13.34
C SER A 54 5.53 19.46 14.31
N SER A 55 4.46 20.09 13.83
CA SER A 55 3.34 20.56 14.66
C SER A 55 2.21 19.54 14.80
N SER A 56 2.37 18.37 14.19
CA SER A 56 1.53 17.18 14.39
C SER A 56 2.35 16.08 15.05
N THR A 57 1.69 15.24 15.85
CA THR A 57 2.36 14.06 16.43
C THR A 57 2.69 13.03 15.34
N SER A 58 3.85 12.39 15.45
CA SER A 58 4.23 11.24 14.61
C SER A 58 3.61 9.93 15.09
N LEU A 59 2.98 9.93 16.28
CA LEU A 59 2.36 8.77 16.89
C LEU A 59 0.93 8.55 16.39
N ASN A 60 0.49 7.30 16.41
CA ASN A 60 -0.91 6.97 16.14
C ASN A 60 -1.77 7.31 17.37
N THR A 61 -2.43 8.46 17.35
CA THR A 61 -3.25 8.97 18.46
C THR A 61 -4.41 8.06 18.83
N ARG A 62 -4.95 7.31 17.86
CA ARG A 62 -6.01 6.33 18.13
C ARG A 62 -5.49 5.23 19.04
N LYS A 63 -4.33 4.65 18.71
CA LYS A 63 -3.69 3.63 19.54
C LYS A 63 -3.36 4.17 20.94
N LEU A 64 -2.82 5.39 21.02
CA LEU A 64 -2.50 6.02 22.31
C LEU A 64 -3.73 6.21 23.22
N GLY A 65 -4.91 6.49 22.64
CA GLY A 65 -6.16 6.59 23.42
C GLY A 65 -6.72 5.23 23.85
N GLU A 66 -6.47 4.17 23.08
CA GLU A 66 -6.87 2.79 23.38
C GLU A 66 -5.96 2.14 24.43
N ASP A 67 -4.66 2.46 24.42
CA ASP A 67 -3.64 1.94 25.33
C ASP A 67 -3.80 2.55 26.74
N THR A 68 -4.77 2.06 27.52
CA THR A 68 -5.04 2.50 28.90
C THR A 68 -4.18 1.82 29.97
N GLU A 69 -3.43 0.78 29.61
CA GLU A 69 -2.67 -0.06 30.57
C GLU A 69 -1.16 0.16 30.55
N ASN A 70 -0.61 0.88 29.56
CA ASN A 70 0.85 0.96 29.37
C ASN A 70 1.41 2.34 29.75
N LEU A 71 1.81 2.51 31.02
CA LEU A 71 2.39 3.74 31.59
C LEU A 71 3.90 3.85 31.34
N THR A 72 4.38 3.63 30.12
CA THR A 72 5.81 3.82 29.80
C THR A 72 6.03 5.15 29.09
N HIS A 73 6.64 6.11 29.80
CA HIS A 73 7.22 7.30 29.19
C HIS A 73 8.72 7.11 29.06
N GLU A 74 9.26 7.21 27.85
CA GLU A 74 10.70 7.26 27.62
C GLU A 74 11.24 8.54 28.27
N LYS A 75 12.00 8.38 29.36
CA LYS A 75 12.65 9.51 30.01
C LYS A 75 13.85 9.90 29.14
N ARG A 76 13.83 11.15 28.68
CA ARG A 76 14.88 11.83 27.90
C ARG A 76 16.31 11.42 28.26
#